data_AF-A0A6A5ZLE2-F1
#
_entry.id   AF-A0A6A5ZLE2-F1
#
_cell.length_a   1.000
_cell.length_b   1.000
_cell.length_c   1.000
_cell.angle_alpha   90.00
_cell.angle_beta   90.00
_cell.angle_gamma   90.00
#
_symmetry.space_group_name_H-M   'P 1'
#
loop_
_entity.id
_entity.type
_entity.pdbx_description
1 polymer ?
#
loop_
_entity_poly.entity_id
_entity_poly.type
_entity_poly.pdbx_seq_one_letter_code
_entity_poly.pdbx_strand_id
1 'polypeptide(L)'
;MGGGGMGVMVAIILNDLIPLSLRGVWQGSFQWLVLLGNLSGSQVGGAVVDGPGWRIAFLIETPIAVVTFCLVLYTLKLPTLPTQEQDQSASFRDQVKVLSNVDFDFGGAALLMIALTALTISLATAGNHVPWSHPSVLTLLPVGIVGLACFLFFESRWASLPLIPTQELRRRDLWSIFGLTFFEDFSLAAFMLLTPIYVRVNAVGPTSTAGLYLSMVFLGLALGQTIAGGLVKWVRIPWAILLGAEGAVIVITVLLQECWKAQNSKGEDLVELLLLGLTHGAIKCILLVQLLQATSKTSKLLARETKY
;
A
#
# COMPACT_ATOMS: atom_id res chain seq x y z
N MET A 1 -11.40 2.64 8.63
CA MET A 1 -11.27 4.00 8.06
C MET A 1 -9.98 4.73 8.46
N GLY A 2 -9.30 4.44 9.58
CA GLY A 2 -7.97 5.01 9.89
C GLY A 2 -6.74 4.24 9.33
N GLY A 3 -6.90 2.95 9.01
CA GLY A 3 -5.78 2.07 8.60
C GLY A 3 -5.02 2.51 7.35
N GLY A 4 -5.74 2.96 6.31
CA GLY A 4 -5.11 3.40 5.05
C GLY A 4 -4.22 4.62 5.22
N GLY A 5 -4.66 5.60 6.02
CA GLY A 5 -3.88 6.81 6.30
C GLY A 5 -2.59 6.53 7.10
N MET A 6 -2.64 5.58 8.06
CA MET A 6 -1.46 5.21 8.84
C MET A 6 -0.36 4.62 7.96
N GLY A 7 -0.69 3.70 7.05
CA GLY A 7 0.28 3.10 6.14
C GLY A 7 0.97 4.15 5.25
N VAL A 8 0.20 5.11 4.73
CA VAL A 8 0.73 6.22 3.93
C VAL A 8 1.64 7.13 4.76
N MET A 9 1.24 7.48 5.98
CA MET A 9 2.06 8.33 6.87
C MET A 9 3.38 7.68 7.25
N VAL A 10 3.39 6.38 7.55
CA VAL A 10 4.63 5.64 7.81
C VAL A 10 5.55 5.69 6.59
N ALA A 11 5.00 5.49 5.38
CA ALA A 11 5.78 5.57 4.15
C ALA A 11 6.37 6.98 3.92
N ILE A 12 5.63 8.05 4.22
CA ILE A 12 6.11 9.44 4.14
C ILE A 12 7.26 9.66 5.13
N ILE A 13 7.08 9.31 6.40
CA ILE A 13 8.11 9.48 7.44
C ILE A 13 9.39 8.71 7.08
N LEU A 14 9.25 7.46 6.60
CA LEU A 14 10.40 6.66 6.14
C LEU A 14 11.10 7.33 4.95
N ASN A 15 10.35 7.89 4.00
CA ASN A 15 10.93 8.60 2.86
C ASN A 15 11.68 9.87 3.29
N ASP A 16 11.15 10.62 4.26
CA ASP A 16 11.75 11.88 4.70
C ASP A 16 13.02 11.66 5.54
N LEU A 17 13.06 10.61 6.36
CA LEU A 17 14.18 10.31 7.24
C LEU A 17 15.33 9.54 6.56
N ILE A 18 15.01 8.75 5.52
CA ILE A 18 15.95 7.74 4.99
C ILE A 18 16.42 8.14 3.59
N PRO A 19 17.75 8.12 3.34
CA PRO A 19 18.29 8.42 2.02
C PRO A 19 17.81 7.40 0.98
N LEU A 20 17.63 7.88 -0.27
CA LEU A 20 17.08 7.12 -1.41
C LEU A 20 17.70 5.72 -1.59
N SER A 21 18.99 5.54 -1.31
CA SER A 21 19.71 4.27 -1.47
C SER A 21 19.37 3.21 -0.41
N LEU A 22 18.83 3.61 0.75
CA LEU A 22 18.48 2.71 1.84
C LEU A 22 16.96 2.45 1.96
N ARG A 23 16.12 3.24 1.27
CA ARG A 23 14.66 3.14 1.36
C ARG A 23 14.12 1.74 1.03
N GLY A 24 14.68 1.05 0.04
CA GLY A 24 14.27 -0.33 -0.30
C GLY A 24 14.51 -1.32 0.84
N VAL A 25 15.66 -1.24 1.52
CA VAL A 25 16.00 -2.09 2.67
C VAL A 25 15.09 -1.80 3.86
N TRP A 26 14.85 -0.52 4.15
CA TRP A 26 13.98 -0.11 5.26
C TRP A 26 12.51 -0.43 5.03
N GLN A 27 12.01 -0.34 3.80
CA GLN A 27 10.68 -0.86 3.51
C GLN A 27 10.61 -2.39 3.67
N GLY A 28 11.69 -3.12 3.35
CA GLY A 28 11.81 -4.53 3.70
C GLY A 28 11.71 -4.78 5.20
N SER A 29 12.44 -4.01 6.01
CA SER A 29 12.34 -4.06 7.48
C SER A 29 10.92 -3.76 7.98
N PHE A 30 10.21 -2.83 7.33
CA PHE A 30 8.82 -2.55 7.65
C PHE A 30 7.90 -3.75 7.37
N GLN A 31 8.12 -4.49 6.27
CA GLN A 31 7.34 -5.71 6.01
C GLN A 31 7.58 -6.82 7.03
N TRP A 32 8.77 -6.89 7.64
CA TRP A 32 8.99 -7.80 8.77
C TRP A 32 8.12 -7.44 9.98
N LEU A 33 7.90 -6.16 10.26
CA LEU A 33 6.97 -5.72 11.31
C LEU A 33 5.52 -6.07 10.96
N VAL A 34 5.13 -5.90 9.68
CA VAL A 34 3.80 -6.30 9.19
C VAL A 34 3.60 -7.81 9.34
N LEU A 35 4.60 -8.63 8.99
CA LEU A 35 4.58 -10.07 9.20
C LEU A 35 4.40 -10.43 10.68
N LEU A 36 5.16 -9.80 11.58
CA LEU A 36 5.05 -10.06 13.02
C LEU A 36 3.66 -9.68 13.57
N GLY A 37 3.05 -8.63 13.04
CA GLY A 37 1.68 -8.25 13.36
C GLY A 37 0.61 -9.17 12.76
N ASN A 38 0.90 -9.83 11.63
CA ASN A 38 -0.01 -10.79 10.98
C ASN A 38 0.07 -12.22 11.55
N LEU A 39 1.28 -12.73 11.80
CA LEU A 39 1.56 -13.61 12.95
C LEU A 39 1.10 -12.86 14.22
N SER A 40 1.13 -13.34 15.45
CA SER A 40 0.39 -12.67 16.56
C SER A 40 -1.11 -12.44 16.30
N GLY A 41 -1.55 -11.52 15.43
CA GLY A 41 -2.95 -11.21 15.12
C GLY A 41 -3.75 -12.40 14.60
N SER A 42 -3.20 -13.23 13.69
CA SER A 42 -3.92 -14.41 13.19
C SER A 42 -4.07 -15.52 14.23
N GLN A 43 -3.05 -15.76 15.06
CA GLN A 43 -3.07 -16.77 16.12
C GLN A 43 -3.96 -16.34 17.30
N VAL A 44 -3.82 -15.08 17.74
CA VAL A 44 -4.65 -14.50 18.80
C VAL A 44 -6.09 -14.37 18.32
N GLY A 45 -6.31 -13.88 17.10
CA GLY A 45 -7.63 -13.75 16.49
C GLY A 45 -8.35 -15.09 16.34
N GLY A 46 -7.65 -16.13 15.87
CA GLY A 46 -8.19 -17.49 15.80
C GLY A 46 -8.60 -18.03 17.17
N ALA A 47 -7.72 -17.93 18.17
CA ALA A 47 -8.00 -18.40 19.53
C ALA A 47 -9.15 -17.62 20.21
N VAL A 48 -9.26 -16.32 19.94
CA VAL A 48 -10.32 -15.46 20.51
C VAL A 48 -11.68 -15.76 19.88
N VAL A 49 -11.71 -16.03 18.57
CA VAL A 49 -12.94 -16.41 17.85
C VAL A 49 -13.43 -17.78 18.30
N ASP A 50 -12.53 -18.74 18.49
CA ASP A 50 -12.87 -20.09 18.95
C ASP A 50 -13.26 -20.14 20.44
N GLY A 51 -12.87 -19.13 21.23
CA GLY A 51 -13.14 -19.05 22.66
C GLY A 51 -14.21 -18.00 23.02
N PRO A 52 -13.82 -16.86 23.63
CA PRO A 52 -14.74 -15.95 24.30
C PRO A 52 -15.53 -15.03 23.33
N GLY A 53 -15.35 -15.19 22.02
CA GLY A 53 -16.15 -14.59 20.97
C GLY A 53 -15.47 -13.40 20.27
N TRP A 54 -15.89 -13.16 19.03
CA TRP A 54 -15.26 -12.20 18.10
C TRP A 54 -15.17 -10.75 18.62
N ARG A 55 -16.04 -10.34 19.55
CA ARG A 55 -16.06 -8.97 20.08
C ARG A 55 -14.81 -8.63 20.90
N ILE A 56 -14.21 -9.61 21.55
CA ILE A 56 -13.04 -9.40 22.41
C ILE A 56 -11.80 -9.11 21.56
N ALA A 57 -11.75 -9.59 20.31
CA ALA A 57 -10.68 -9.25 19.38
C ALA A 57 -10.57 -7.73 19.20
N PHE A 58 -11.69 -7.03 19.01
CA PHE A 58 -11.73 -5.56 18.89
C PHE A 58 -11.38 -4.83 20.19
N LEU A 59 -11.78 -5.41 21.34
CA LEU A 59 -11.46 -4.83 22.65
C LEU A 59 -9.97 -4.93 22.98
N ILE A 60 -9.26 -5.95 22.49
CA ILE A 60 -7.80 -6.11 22.68
C ILE A 60 -7.02 -5.13 21.80
N GLU A 61 -7.49 -4.83 20.59
CA GLU A 61 -6.83 -3.87 19.70
C GLU A 61 -6.83 -2.45 20.25
N THR A 62 -7.90 -2.06 20.96
CA THR A 62 -8.08 -0.70 21.50
C THR A 62 -6.98 -0.26 22.48
N PRO A 63 -6.65 -0.99 23.56
CA PRO A 63 -5.59 -0.59 24.49
C PRO A 63 -4.21 -0.58 23.82
N ILE A 64 -3.94 -1.52 22.90
CA ILE A 64 -2.68 -1.54 22.13
C ILE A 64 -2.58 -0.25 21.30
N ALA A 65 -3.65 0.12 20.58
CA ALA A 65 -3.69 1.36 19.81
C ALA A 65 -3.46 2.61 20.67
N VAL A 66 -4.04 2.68 21.86
CA VAL A 66 -3.82 3.79 22.81
C VAL A 66 -2.38 3.85 23.28
N VAL A 67 -1.78 2.71 23.63
CA VAL A 67 -0.36 2.65 24.04
C VAL A 67 0.56 3.07 22.90
N THR A 68 0.34 2.57 21.69
CA THR A 68 1.12 2.96 20.50
C THR A 68 0.96 4.44 20.20
N PHE A 69 -0.26 4.99 20.29
CA PHE A 69 -0.53 6.41 20.10
C PHE A 69 0.26 7.25 21.10
N CYS A 70 0.19 6.92 22.40
CA CYS A 70 0.98 7.59 23.43
C CYS A 70 2.49 7.49 23.15
N LEU A 71 2.98 6.30 22.78
CA LEU A 71 4.40 6.10 22.49
C LEU A 71 4.85 6.99 21.33
N VAL A 72 4.08 7.06 20.25
CA VAL A 72 4.37 7.93 19.10
C VAL A 72 4.36 9.39 19.52
N LEU A 73 3.36 9.82 20.31
CA LEU A 73 3.27 11.21 20.80
C LEU A 73 4.51 11.63 21.61
N TYR A 74 5.07 10.73 22.41
CA TYR A 74 6.24 11.05 23.25
C TYR A 74 7.60 10.82 22.55
N THR A 75 7.65 9.90 21.59
CA THR A 75 8.93 9.42 21.02
C THR A 75 9.23 10.01 19.65
N LEU A 76 8.20 10.32 18.85
CA LEU A 76 8.39 10.76 17.48
C LEU A 76 8.87 12.21 17.46
N LYS A 77 10.18 12.38 17.25
CA LYS A 77 10.82 13.67 16.98
C LYS A 77 11.16 13.73 15.50
N LEU A 78 10.34 14.43 14.72
CA LEU A 78 10.61 14.66 13.31
C LEU A 78 11.69 15.76 13.20
N PRO A 79 12.73 15.58 12.37
CA PRO A 79 13.66 16.65 12.07
C PRO A 79 12.89 17.77 11.36
N THR A 80 12.95 18.98 11.91
CA THR A 80 12.40 20.18 11.27
C THR A 80 13.07 20.36 9.91
N LEU A 81 12.31 20.16 8.84
CA LEU A 81 12.75 20.46 7.48
C LEU A 81 13.13 21.95 7.40
N PRO A 82 14.22 22.32 6.69
CA PRO A 82 14.75 23.67 6.67
C PRO A 82 13.95 24.58 5.73
N THR A 83 12.63 24.69 5.93
CA THR A 83 11.77 25.52 5.06
C THR A 83 10.97 26.57 5.81
N GLN A 84 11.13 26.71 7.13
CA GLN A 84 10.74 27.94 7.82
C GLN A 84 11.52 28.07 9.11
N GLU A 85 12.17 29.22 9.29
CA GLU A 85 12.64 29.67 10.60
C GLU A 85 11.46 29.60 11.59
N GLN A 86 11.43 28.54 12.39
CA GLN A 86 10.40 28.35 13.39
C GLN A 86 11.03 28.57 14.75
N ASP A 87 10.85 29.80 15.26
CA ASP A 87 11.13 30.15 16.64
C ASP A 87 10.54 29.10 17.58
N GLN A 88 11.40 28.49 18.40
CA GLN A 88 11.08 27.39 19.31
C GLN A 88 10.18 27.80 20.49
N SER A 89 9.47 28.92 20.40
CA SER A 89 8.53 29.45 21.42
C SER A 89 7.09 29.57 20.92
N ALA A 90 6.76 28.96 19.78
CA ALA A 90 5.43 28.98 19.20
C ALA A 90 4.42 28.14 20.02
N SER A 91 3.43 28.81 20.60
CA SER A 91 2.31 28.20 21.33
C SER A 91 1.47 27.31 20.38
N PHE A 92 0.65 26.38 20.89
CA PHE A 92 -0.25 25.53 20.08
C PHE A 92 -1.11 26.32 19.07
N ARG A 93 -1.40 27.60 19.36
CA ARG A 93 -2.06 28.54 18.46
C ARG A 93 -1.25 28.95 17.23
N ASP A 94 0.08 29.01 17.34
CA ASP A 94 0.98 29.35 16.24
C ASP A 94 1.19 28.17 15.30
N GLN A 95 1.16 26.92 15.80
CA GLN A 95 1.13 25.71 14.95
C GLN A 95 -0.14 25.63 14.10
N VAL A 96 -1.29 26.06 14.64
CA VAL A 96 -2.56 26.18 13.87
C VAL A 96 -2.48 27.30 12.82
N LYS A 97 -1.71 28.36 13.07
CA LYS A 97 -1.44 29.44 12.10
C LYS A 97 -0.48 29.00 10.99
N VAL A 98 0.48 28.12 11.28
CA VAL A 98 1.33 27.50 10.25
C VAL A 98 0.50 26.60 9.35
N LEU A 99 -0.46 25.83 9.90
CA LEU A 99 -1.44 25.07 9.12
C LEU A 99 -2.32 25.97 8.23
N SER A 100 -2.60 27.22 8.64
CA SER A 100 -3.35 28.17 7.80
C SER A 100 -2.51 28.80 6.67
N ASN A 101 -1.18 28.70 6.74
CA ASN A 101 -0.25 29.22 5.73
C ASN A 101 0.28 28.13 4.78
N VAL A 102 -0.11 26.86 4.98
CA VAL A 102 0.06 25.83 3.95
C VAL A 102 -1.12 25.98 3.01
N ASP A 103 -0.87 26.47 1.79
CA ASP A 103 -1.85 26.47 0.70
C ASP A 103 -2.20 25.02 0.33
N PHE A 104 -3.09 24.40 1.13
CA PHE A 104 -3.57 23.05 0.92
C PHE A 104 -4.75 23.09 -0.04
N ASP A 105 -4.71 22.27 -1.10
CA ASP A 105 -5.80 22.19 -2.07
C ASP A 105 -7.00 21.39 -1.51
N PHE A 106 -7.81 22.05 -0.68
CA PHE A 106 -9.05 21.50 -0.12
C PHE A 106 -10.06 21.13 -1.21
N GLY A 107 -10.08 21.87 -2.32
CA GLY A 107 -10.99 21.65 -3.44
C GLY A 107 -10.66 20.36 -4.19
N GLY A 108 -9.40 20.20 -4.59
CA GLY A 108 -8.87 19.00 -5.20
C GLY A 108 -9.01 17.78 -4.27
N ALA A 109 -8.65 17.92 -3.00
CA ALA A 109 -8.77 16.83 -2.02
C ALA A 109 -10.23 16.37 -1.81
N ALA A 110 -11.18 17.30 -1.70
CA ALA A 110 -12.60 16.96 -1.55
C ALA A 110 -13.14 16.26 -2.81
N LEU A 111 -12.78 16.76 -3.99
CA LEU A 111 -13.22 16.19 -5.26
C LEU A 111 -12.67 14.77 -5.46
N LEU A 112 -11.40 14.56 -5.15
CA LEU A 112 -10.76 13.24 -5.16
C LEU A 112 -11.44 12.28 -4.17
N MET A 113 -11.72 12.75 -2.95
CA MET A 113 -12.39 11.95 -1.94
C MET A 113 -13.79 11.49 -2.39
N ILE A 114 -14.58 12.41 -2.96
CA ILE A 114 -15.92 12.10 -3.49
C ILE A 114 -15.81 11.09 -4.63
N ALA A 115 -14.90 11.30 -5.57
CA ALA A 115 -14.73 10.43 -6.73
C ALA A 115 -14.32 9.00 -6.32
N LEU A 116 -13.31 8.88 -5.45
CA LEU A 116 -12.85 7.59 -4.95
C LEU A 116 -13.92 6.89 -4.11
N THR A 117 -14.64 7.61 -3.25
CA THR A 117 -15.71 7.02 -2.43
C THR A 117 -16.85 6.49 -3.30
N ALA A 118 -17.28 7.25 -4.32
CA ALA A 118 -18.30 6.81 -5.26
C ALA A 118 -17.88 5.54 -6.02
N LEU A 119 -16.63 5.51 -6.51
CA LEU A 119 -16.07 4.33 -7.17
C LEU A 119 -16.03 3.13 -6.22
N THR A 120 -15.43 3.27 -5.04
CA THR A 120 -15.29 2.16 -4.09
C THR A 120 -16.65 1.61 -3.66
N ILE A 121 -17.63 2.46 -3.37
CA ILE A 121 -18.98 2.00 -3.00
C ILE A 121 -19.65 1.27 -4.17
N SER A 122 -19.55 1.80 -5.38
CA SER A 122 -20.15 1.17 -6.56
C SER A 122 -19.56 -0.22 -6.82
N LEU A 123 -18.23 -0.36 -6.81
CA LEU A 123 -17.55 -1.63 -7.04
C LEU A 123 -17.74 -2.63 -5.89
N ALA A 124 -17.78 -2.16 -4.64
CA ALA A 124 -17.96 -3.04 -3.49
C ALA A 124 -19.38 -3.62 -3.42
N THR A 125 -20.39 -2.83 -3.81
CA THR A 125 -21.79 -3.25 -3.76
C THR A 125 -22.24 -4.02 -5.01
N ALA A 126 -21.66 -3.72 -6.17
CA ALA A 126 -21.97 -4.39 -7.42
C ALA A 126 -21.63 -5.89 -7.37
N GLY A 127 -22.60 -6.74 -7.71
CA GLY A 127 -22.46 -8.19 -7.74
C GLY A 127 -22.53 -8.89 -6.37
N ASN A 128 -22.21 -8.18 -5.28
CA ASN A 128 -22.27 -8.73 -3.91
C ASN A 128 -23.62 -8.45 -3.23
N HIS A 129 -24.02 -7.18 -3.17
CA HIS A 129 -25.24 -6.74 -2.46
C HIS A 129 -26.37 -6.39 -3.42
N VAL A 130 -26.03 -5.83 -4.59
CA VAL A 130 -26.99 -5.44 -5.62
C VAL A 130 -26.51 -5.91 -6.99
N PRO A 131 -27.41 -6.25 -7.91
CA PRO A 131 -27.01 -6.60 -9.28
C PRO A 131 -26.34 -5.41 -9.97
N TRP A 132 -25.49 -5.70 -10.95
CA TRP A 132 -24.81 -4.65 -11.75
C TRP A 132 -25.76 -3.70 -12.48
N SER A 133 -26.98 -4.15 -12.76
CA SER A 133 -28.05 -3.37 -13.37
C SER A 133 -28.78 -2.44 -12.37
N HIS A 134 -28.45 -2.50 -11.08
CA HIS A 134 -29.12 -1.69 -10.09
C HIS A 134 -28.83 -0.20 -10.31
N PRO A 135 -29.84 0.69 -10.22
CA PRO A 135 -29.68 2.12 -10.51
C PRO A 135 -28.53 2.78 -9.75
N SER A 136 -28.32 2.41 -8.48
CA SER A 136 -27.23 2.97 -7.67
C SER A 136 -25.84 2.70 -8.27
N VAL A 137 -25.58 1.50 -8.78
CA VAL A 137 -24.30 1.13 -9.41
C VAL A 137 -24.16 1.88 -10.73
N LEU A 138 -25.21 1.89 -11.55
CA LEU A 138 -25.23 2.59 -12.83
C LEU A 138 -25.09 4.10 -12.70
N THR A 139 -25.45 4.70 -11.57
CA THR A 139 -25.23 6.14 -11.31
C THR A 139 -23.88 6.42 -10.66
N LEU A 140 -23.50 5.65 -9.63
CA LEU A 140 -22.30 5.93 -8.84
C LEU A 140 -21.02 5.67 -9.62
N LEU A 141 -21.01 4.67 -10.49
CA LEU A 141 -19.83 4.29 -11.25
C LEU A 141 -19.45 5.38 -12.29
N PRO A 142 -20.36 5.90 -13.13
CA PRO A 142 -20.07 7.06 -13.97
C PRO A 142 -19.76 8.33 -13.18
N VAL A 143 -20.46 8.58 -12.06
CA VAL A 143 -20.17 9.75 -11.20
C VAL A 143 -18.74 9.70 -10.66
N GLY A 144 -18.26 8.52 -10.26
CA GLY A 144 -16.89 8.32 -9.84
C GLY A 144 -15.86 8.56 -10.96
N ILE A 145 -16.12 8.04 -12.17
CA ILE A 145 -15.26 8.23 -13.34
C ILE A 145 -15.22 9.71 -13.75
N VAL A 146 -16.38 10.36 -13.84
CA VAL A 146 -16.49 11.79 -14.16
C VAL A 146 -15.84 12.63 -13.06
N GLY A 147 -16.03 12.27 -11.79
CA GLY A 147 -15.39 12.93 -10.65
C GLY A 147 -13.86 12.88 -10.73
N LEU A 148 -13.28 11.74 -11.11
CA LEU A 148 -11.84 11.62 -11.36
C LEU A 148 -11.38 12.49 -12.53
N ALA A 149 -12.13 12.53 -13.64
CA ALA A 149 -11.82 13.39 -14.77
C ALA A 149 -11.88 14.88 -14.39
N CYS A 150 -12.91 15.27 -13.62
CA CYS A 150 -13.03 16.62 -13.07
C CYS A 150 -11.87 16.95 -12.13
N PHE A 151 -11.42 16.00 -11.31
CA PHE A 151 -10.26 16.17 -10.44
C PHE A 151 -8.99 16.43 -11.24
N LEU A 152 -8.68 15.59 -12.24
CA LEU A 152 -7.52 15.79 -13.11
C LEU A 152 -7.57 17.14 -13.85
N PHE A 153 -8.76 17.55 -14.30
CA PHE A 153 -8.94 18.85 -14.95
C PHE A 153 -8.74 20.01 -13.97
N PHE A 154 -9.31 19.91 -12.77
CA PHE A 154 -9.19 20.93 -11.72
C PHE A 154 -7.74 21.12 -11.30
N GLU A 155 -7.05 20.00 -11.06
CA GLU A 155 -5.65 19.98 -10.67
C GLU A 155 -4.73 20.50 -11.78
N SER A 156 -5.04 20.20 -13.05
CA SER A 156 -4.27 20.71 -14.19
C SER A 156 -4.40 22.21 -14.41
N ARG A 157 -5.51 22.85 -13.98
CA ARG A 157 -5.85 24.20 -14.44
C ARG A 157 -5.97 25.25 -13.33
N TRP A 158 -6.35 24.85 -12.12
CA TRP A 158 -6.73 25.75 -11.03
C TRP A 158 -5.98 25.52 -9.71
N ALA A 159 -5.32 24.39 -9.52
CA ALA A 159 -4.58 24.13 -8.29
C ALA A 159 -3.33 25.01 -8.19
N SER A 160 -3.27 25.86 -7.16
CA SER A 160 -2.08 26.66 -6.82
C SER A 160 -0.94 25.80 -6.27
N LEU A 161 -1.30 24.75 -5.51
CA LEU A 161 -0.39 23.73 -4.99
C LEU A 161 -0.96 22.34 -5.34
N PRO A 162 -0.64 21.80 -6.53
CA PRO A 162 -1.26 20.55 -6.99
C PRO A 162 -0.84 19.36 -6.10
N LEU A 163 -1.80 18.52 -5.74
CA LEU A 163 -1.57 17.29 -4.94
C LEU A 163 -0.69 16.30 -5.71
N ILE A 164 -0.88 16.23 -7.02
CA ILE A 164 -0.11 15.48 -7.99
C ILE A 164 0.59 16.49 -8.89
N PRO A 165 1.94 16.55 -8.91
CA PRO A 165 2.67 17.42 -9.82
C PRO A 165 2.26 17.12 -11.27
N THR A 166 1.53 18.03 -11.91
CA THR A 166 0.90 17.83 -13.23
C THR A 166 1.92 17.54 -14.33
N GLN A 167 3.18 17.95 -14.13
CA GLN A 167 4.31 17.64 -15.00
C GLN A 167 4.67 16.15 -15.00
N GLU A 168 4.50 15.47 -13.87
CA GLU A 168 4.76 14.03 -13.74
C GLU A 168 3.69 13.23 -14.48
N LEU A 169 2.43 13.68 -14.45
CA LEU A 169 1.33 13.07 -15.20
C LEU A 169 1.55 13.10 -16.73
N ARG A 170 2.46 13.93 -17.25
CA ARG A 170 2.76 13.98 -18.69
C ARG A 170 3.74 12.89 -19.13
N ARG A 171 4.45 12.25 -18.19
CA ARG A 171 5.49 11.27 -18.50
C ARG A 171 4.92 9.87 -18.69
N ARG A 172 5.12 9.31 -19.89
CA ARG A 172 4.68 7.94 -20.22
C ARG A 172 5.29 6.88 -19.29
N ASP A 173 6.52 7.08 -18.84
CA ASP A 173 7.22 6.15 -17.95
C ASP A 173 6.46 5.94 -16.62
N LEU A 174 5.87 7.00 -16.07
CA LEU A 174 5.16 6.96 -14.80
C LEU A 174 3.81 6.25 -14.92
N TRP A 175 3.09 6.43 -16.03
CA TRP A 175 1.86 5.69 -16.32
C TRP A 175 2.09 4.18 -16.38
N SER A 176 3.21 3.74 -16.96
CA SER A 176 3.59 2.33 -16.96
C SER A 176 3.86 1.81 -15.54
N ILE A 177 4.55 2.59 -14.71
CA ILE A 177 4.82 2.22 -13.31
C ILE A 177 3.52 2.14 -12.51
N PHE A 178 2.63 3.14 -12.63
CA PHE A 178 1.33 3.14 -11.94
C PHE A 178 0.44 1.98 -12.39
N GLY A 179 0.41 1.68 -13.70
CA GLY A 179 -0.32 0.52 -14.22
C GLY A 179 0.21 -0.79 -13.64
N LEU A 180 1.54 -0.97 -13.61
CA LEU A 180 2.16 -2.17 -13.03
C LEU A 180 1.86 -2.29 -11.54
N THR A 181 1.98 -1.22 -10.76
CA THR A 181 1.63 -1.21 -9.33
C THR A 181 0.15 -1.56 -9.13
N PHE A 182 -0.75 -1.01 -9.95
CA PHE A 182 -2.18 -1.30 -9.85
C PHE A 182 -2.49 -2.79 -10.07
N PHE A 183 -1.96 -3.39 -11.13
CA PHE A 183 -2.20 -4.81 -11.42
C PHE A 183 -1.55 -5.73 -10.39
N GLU A 184 -0.39 -5.35 -9.87
CA GLU A 184 0.32 -6.09 -8.84
C GLU A 184 -0.47 -6.08 -7.51
N ASP A 185 -0.92 -4.91 -7.05
CA ASP A 185 -1.75 -4.80 -5.85
C ASP A 185 -3.11 -5.48 -6.03
N PHE A 186 -3.71 -5.39 -7.22
CA PHE A 186 -4.96 -6.09 -7.55
C PHE A 186 -4.78 -7.61 -7.45
N SER A 187 -3.71 -8.14 -8.03
CA SER A 187 -3.36 -9.56 -7.97
C SER A 187 -3.18 -10.01 -6.52
N LEU A 188 -2.36 -9.29 -5.74
CA LEU A 188 -2.12 -9.62 -4.34
C LEU A 188 -3.41 -9.58 -3.50
N ALA A 189 -4.26 -8.58 -3.71
CA ALA A 189 -5.54 -8.45 -3.01
C ALA A 189 -6.50 -9.60 -3.37
N ALA A 190 -6.60 -9.96 -4.65
CA ALA A 190 -7.39 -11.10 -5.09
C ALA A 190 -6.92 -12.39 -4.41
N PHE A 191 -5.61 -12.63 -4.35
CA PHE A 191 -5.05 -13.79 -3.67
C PHE A 191 -5.34 -13.81 -2.18
N MET A 192 -5.19 -12.68 -1.48
CA MET A 192 -5.50 -12.60 -0.05
C MET A 192 -6.99 -12.89 0.24
N LEU A 193 -7.89 -12.56 -0.68
CA LEU A 193 -9.33 -12.85 -0.56
C LEU A 193 -9.66 -14.31 -0.88
N LEU A 194 -9.01 -14.90 -1.88
CA LEU A 194 -9.27 -16.27 -2.32
C LEU A 194 -8.61 -17.32 -1.41
N THR A 195 -7.48 -17.02 -0.79
CA THR A 195 -6.72 -17.97 0.05
C THR A 195 -7.57 -18.55 1.21
N PRO A 196 -8.29 -17.74 2.02
CA PRO A 196 -9.13 -18.29 3.09
C PRO A 196 -10.31 -19.12 2.55
N ILE A 197 -10.84 -18.78 1.38
CA ILE A 197 -11.92 -19.52 0.72
C ILE A 197 -11.41 -20.91 0.29
N TYR A 198 -10.23 -20.95 -0.32
CA TYR A 198 -9.56 -22.20 -0.70
C TYR A 198 -9.33 -23.13 0.51
N VAL A 199 -8.76 -22.59 1.60
CA VAL A 199 -8.51 -23.36 2.84
C VAL A 199 -9.80 -23.94 3.42
N ARG A 200 -10.90 -23.17 3.34
CA ARG A 200 -12.22 -23.60 3.81
C ARG A 200 -12.82 -24.70 2.95
N VAL A 201 -12.73 -24.59 1.62
CA VAL A 201 -13.32 -25.57 0.68
C VAL A 201 -12.55 -26.88 0.67
N ASN A 202 -11.22 -26.84 0.73
CA ASN A 202 -10.38 -28.05 0.73
C ASN A 202 -10.20 -28.68 2.12
N ALA A 203 -10.97 -28.23 3.13
CA ALA A 203 -10.99 -28.79 4.48
C ALA A 203 -9.59 -28.96 5.12
N VAL A 204 -8.67 -28.01 4.86
CA VAL A 204 -7.26 -28.16 5.25
C VAL A 204 -7.08 -28.19 6.79
N GLY A 205 -8.09 -27.76 7.57
CA GLY A 205 -8.16 -27.91 9.02
C GLY A 205 -9.06 -26.86 9.67
N PRO A 206 -8.90 -26.60 10.99
CA PRO A 206 -9.60 -25.53 11.70
C PRO A 206 -9.26 -24.14 11.11
N THR A 207 -10.06 -23.11 11.42
CA THR A 207 -9.87 -21.72 10.96
C THR A 207 -8.46 -21.17 11.22
N SER A 208 -7.79 -21.67 12.27
CA SER A 208 -6.39 -21.35 12.60
C SER A 208 -5.39 -21.69 11.48
N THR A 209 -5.71 -22.65 10.61
CA THR A 209 -4.87 -23.01 9.46
C THR A 209 -4.85 -21.92 8.38
N ALA A 210 -5.95 -21.21 8.16
CA ALA A 210 -6.00 -20.11 7.19
C ALA A 210 -5.05 -18.96 7.58
N GLY A 211 -4.91 -18.70 8.87
CA GLY A 211 -3.94 -17.73 9.40
C GLY A 211 -2.50 -18.12 9.09
N LEU A 212 -2.17 -19.41 9.18
CA LEU A 212 -0.85 -19.94 8.86
C LEU A 212 -0.52 -19.82 7.37
N TYR A 213 -1.50 -20.08 6.49
CA TYR A 213 -1.34 -19.92 5.04
C TYR A 213 -1.09 -18.46 4.66
N LEU A 214 -1.86 -17.53 5.24
CA LEU A 214 -1.66 -16.10 5.00
C LEU A 214 -0.31 -15.61 5.54
N SER A 215 0.12 -16.15 6.69
CA SER A 215 1.43 -15.84 7.27
C SER A 215 2.60 -16.22 6.36
N MET A 216 2.48 -17.31 5.57
CA MET A 216 3.51 -17.68 4.58
C MET A 216 3.61 -16.66 3.45
N VAL A 217 2.49 -16.09 3.00
CA VAL A 217 2.49 -15.00 2.02
C VAL A 217 3.23 -13.78 2.58
N PHE A 218 2.94 -13.37 3.82
CA PHE A 218 3.63 -12.24 4.45
C PHE A 218 5.12 -12.52 4.70
N LEU A 219 5.49 -13.77 4.99
CA LEU A 219 6.89 -14.18 5.13
C LEU A 219 7.60 -14.05 3.78
N GLY A 220 6.96 -14.51 2.71
CA GLY A 220 7.44 -14.32 1.34
C GLY A 220 7.61 -12.84 1.03
N LEU A 221 6.60 -12.00 1.27
CA LEU A 221 6.64 -10.56 1.03
C LEU A 221 7.84 -9.90 1.71
N ALA A 222 8.06 -10.21 2.99
CA ALA A 222 9.19 -9.66 3.75
C ALA A 222 10.56 -10.13 3.21
N LEU A 223 10.69 -11.41 2.89
CA LEU A 223 11.91 -11.99 2.31
C LEU A 223 12.20 -11.40 0.94
N GLY A 224 11.23 -11.44 0.03
CA GLY A 224 11.33 -10.92 -1.33
C GLY A 224 11.70 -9.45 -1.36
N GLN A 225 11.05 -8.63 -0.54
CA GLN A 225 11.35 -7.21 -0.46
C GLN A 225 12.75 -6.93 0.11
N THR A 226 13.19 -7.70 1.10
CA THR A 226 14.55 -7.57 1.68
C THR A 226 15.62 -8.02 0.67
N ILE A 227 15.41 -9.16 0.00
CA ILE A 227 16.33 -9.71 -0.99
C ILE A 227 16.43 -8.76 -2.18
N ALA A 228 15.30 -8.32 -2.75
CA ALA A 228 15.30 -7.38 -3.87
C ALA A 228 15.91 -6.03 -3.48
N GLY A 229 15.61 -5.51 -2.28
CA GLY A 229 16.22 -4.27 -1.78
C GLY A 229 17.74 -4.37 -1.66
N GLY A 230 18.26 -5.53 -1.24
CA GLY A 230 19.68 -5.84 -1.30
C GLY A 230 20.19 -5.95 -2.73
N LEU A 231 19.55 -6.76 -3.57
CA LEU A 231 19.98 -7.05 -4.93
C LEU A 231 20.10 -5.77 -5.79
N VAL A 232 19.12 -4.86 -5.67
CA VAL A 232 19.10 -3.57 -6.38
C VAL A 232 20.24 -2.66 -5.92
N LYS A 233 20.72 -2.79 -4.68
CA LYS A 233 21.90 -2.07 -4.18
C LYS A 233 23.20 -2.62 -4.77
N TRP A 234 23.30 -3.94 -4.93
CA TRP A 234 24.54 -4.63 -5.31
C TRP A 234 24.69 -4.86 -6.81
N VAL A 235 23.60 -5.07 -7.54
CA VAL A 235 23.63 -5.49 -8.95
C VAL A 235 23.02 -4.42 -9.85
N ARG A 236 23.80 -3.95 -10.83
CA ARG A 236 23.34 -3.00 -11.86
C ARG A 236 22.64 -3.72 -13.01
N ILE A 237 21.52 -4.38 -12.74
CA ILE A 237 20.69 -5.01 -13.78
C ILE A 237 19.74 -3.96 -14.38
N PRO A 238 19.49 -3.96 -15.71
CA PRO A 238 18.44 -3.16 -16.30
C PRO A 238 17.09 -3.50 -15.68
N TRP A 239 16.42 -2.50 -15.14
CA TRP A 239 15.16 -2.66 -14.41
C TRP A 239 14.05 -3.34 -15.22
N ALA A 240 14.03 -3.16 -16.55
CA ALA A 240 13.07 -3.81 -17.43
C ALA A 240 13.21 -5.34 -17.44
N ILE A 241 14.44 -5.84 -17.29
CA ILE A 241 14.72 -7.27 -17.21
C ILE A 241 14.27 -7.81 -15.85
N LEU A 242 14.49 -7.06 -14.77
CA LEU A 242 14.02 -7.43 -13.44
C LEU A 242 12.49 -7.48 -13.37
N LEU A 243 11.80 -6.45 -13.88
CA LEU A 243 10.34 -6.43 -13.92
C LEU A 243 9.76 -7.52 -14.83
N GLY A 244 10.40 -7.80 -15.97
CA GLY A 244 9.99 -8.88 -16.86
C GLY A 244 10.17 -10.26 -16.23
N ALA A 245 11.27 -10.48 -15.52
CA ALA A 245 11.53 -11.72 -14.80
C ALA A 245 10.55 -11.92 -13.63
N GLU A 246 10.34 -10.91 -12.80
CA GLU A 246 9.37 -10.96 -11.69
C GLU A 246 7.94 -11.15 -12.21
N GLY A 247 7.55 -10.42 -13.26
CA GLY A 247 6.23 -10.58 -13.89
C GLY A 247 6.02 -11.99 -14.43
N ALA A 248 7.04 -12.60 -15.04
CA ALA A 248 6.98 -13.99 -15.47
C ALA A 248 6.83 -14.95 -14.28
N VAL A 249 7.53 -14.71 -13.17
CA VAL A 249 7.42 -15.53 -11.96
C VAL A 249 6.03 -15.39 -11.33
N ILE A 250 5.42 -14.20 -11.31
CA ILE A 250 4.03 -14.02 -10.82
C ILE A 250 3.10 -14.87 -11.67
N VAL A 251 3.18 -14.76 -13.00
CA VAL A 251 2.34 -15.54 -13.92
C VAL A 251 2.54 -17.04 -13.69
N ILE A 252 3.77 -17.50 -13.55
CA ILE A 252 4.08 -18.91 -13.27
C ILE A 252 3.46 -19.33 -11.93
N THR A 253 3.56 -18.51 -10.89
CA THR A 253 3.04 -18.84 -9.55
C THR A 253 1.52 -18.87 -9.54
N VAL A 254 0.86 -17.94 -10.25
CA VAL A 254 -0.60 -17.96 -10.46
C VAL A 254 -1.02 -19.23 -11.21
N LEU A 255 -0.31 -19.60 -12.27
CA LEU A 255 -0.62 -20.80 -13.05
C LEU A 255 -0.43 -22.10 -12.27
N LEU A 256 0.58 -22.16 -11.39
CA LEU A 256 0.77 -23.28 -10.46
C LEU A 256 -0.39 -23.41 -9.48
N GLN A 257 -0.97 -22.28 -9.05
CA GLN A 257 -2.12 -22.27 -8.14
C GLN A 257 -3.44 -22.64 -8.82
N GLU A 258 -3.62 -22.33 -10.11
CA GLU A 258 -4.74 -22.90 -10.90
C GLU A 258 -4.65 -24.44 -11.00
N CYS A 259 -3.45 -24.99 -10.78
CA CYS A 259 -3.22 -26.44 -10.70
C CYS A 259 -3.40 -27.00 -9.28
N TRP A 260 -3.85 -26.20 -8.30
CA TRP A 260 -4.23 -26.67 -6.96
C TRP A 260 -5.35 -27.71 -7.07
N LYS A 261 -4.96 -28.97 -7.04
CA LYS A 261 -5.87 -30.11 -6.91
C LYS A 261 -6.07 -30.38 -5.43
N ALA A 262 -7.28 -30.83 -5.06
CA ALA A 262 -7.63 -31.25 -3.69
C ALA A 262 -6.77 -32.40 -3.10
N GLN A 263 -5.76 -32.86 -3.83
CA GLN A 263 -4.89 -34.00 -3.52
C GLN A 263 -3.42 -33.59 -3.29
N ASN A 264 -3.08 -32.30 -3.41
CA ASN A 264 -1.73 -31.80 -3.09
C ASN A 264 -1.40 -32.03 -1.61
N SER A 265 -0.11 -32.21 -1.33
CA SER A 265 0.35 -32.30 0.06
C SER A 265 0.30 -30.91 0.71
N LYS A 266 -0.12 -30.83 1.98
CA LYS A 266 -0.24 -29.56 2.72
C LYS A 266 1.06 -28.73 2.75
N GLY A 267 2.22 -29.37 2.53
CA GLY A 267 3.52 -28.70 2.47
C GLY A 267 3.80 -28.00 1.14
N GLU A 268 3.31 -28.54 0.03
CA GLU A 268 3.46 -27.94 -1.30
C GLU A 268 2.72 -26.60 -1.38
N ASP A 269 1.47 -26.56 -0.90
CA ASP A 269 0.66 -25.34 -0.86
C ASP A 269 1.34 -24.20 -0.07
N LEU A 270 2.03 -24.52 1.03
CA LEU A 270 2.76 -23.53 1.85
C LEU A 270 3.99 -22.98 1.14
N VAL A 271 4.73 -23.83 0.41
CA VAL A 271 5.90 -23.43 -0.37
C VAL A 271 5.48 -22.52 -1.52
N GLU A 272 4.39 -22.86 -2.20
CA GLU A 272 3.85 -22.05 -3.28
C GLU A 272 3.36 -20.67 -2.81
N LEU A 273 2.71 -20.61 -1.64
CA LEU A 273 2.32 -19.33 -1.03
C LEU A 273 3.52 -18.48 -0.58
N LEU A 274 4.57 -19.13 -0.09
CA LEU A 274 5.83 -18.46 0.23
C LEU A 274 6.48 -17.88 -1.02
N LEU A 275 6.55 -18.65 -2.10
CA LEU A 275 7.09 -18.20 -3.39
C LEU A 275 6.27 -17.05 -3.96
N LEU A 276 4.93 -17.14 -3.92
CA LEU A 276 4.03 -16.06 -4.34
C LEU A 276 4.34 -14.77 -3.57
N GLY A 277 4.40 -14.85 -2.24
CA GLY A 277 4.75 -13.71 -1.40
C GLY A 277 6.12 -13.13 -1.76
N LEU A 278 7.11 -13.99 -2.01
CA LEU A 278 8.47 -13.58 -2.37
C LEU A 278 8.48 -12.76 -3.66
N THR A 279 7.77 -13.20 -4.68
CA THR A 279 7.69 -12.47 -5.97
C THR A 279 6.97 -11.14 -5.81
N HIS A 280 5.84 -11.11 -5.10
CA HIS A 280 5.13 -9.86 -4.79
C HIS A 280 5.97 -8.88 -3.97
N GLY A 281 6.77 -9.37 -3.03
CA GLY A 281 7.67 -8.53 -2.21
C GLY A 281 8.79 -7.92 -3.06
N ALA A 282 9.36 -8.73 -3.95
CA ALA A 282 10.45 -8.31 -4.83
C ALA A 282 9.99 -7.25 -5.84
N ILE A 283 8.86 -7.48 -6.53
CA ILE A 283 8.32 -6.53 -7.50
C ILE A 283 7.94 -5.19 -6.85
N LYS A 284 7.35 -5.20 -5.65
CA LYS A 284 7.03 -3.96 -4.90
C LYS A 284 8.27 -3.15 -4.60
N CYS A 285 9.36 -3.80 -4.19
CA CYS A 285 10.63 -3.11 -3.97
C CYS A 285 11.17 -2.46 -5.25
N ILE A 286 11.12 -3.19 -6.38
CA ILE A 286 11.64 -2.70 -7.65
C ILE A 286 10.81 -1.52 -8.17
N LEU A 287 9.48 -1.63 -8.14
CA LEU A 287 8.55 -0.57 -8.56
C LEU A 287 8.73 0.70 -7.71
N LEU A 288 8.90 0.56 -6.40
CA LEU A 288 9.21 1.69 -5.52
C LEU A 288 10.50 2.39 -5.96
N VAL A 289 11.59 1.63 -6.14
CA VAL A 289 12.88 2.22 -6.53
C VAL A 289 12.76 2.92 -7.89
N GLN A 290 12.02 2.35 -8.84
CA GLN A 290 11.77 2.98 -10.14
C GLN A 290 10.98 4.28 -10.02
N LEU A 291 9.90 4.28 -9.23
CA LEU A 291 9.11 5.48 -8.98
C LEU A 291 9.98 6.59 -8.38
N LEU A 292 10.83 6.25 -7.41
CA LEU A 292 11.76 7.20 -6.78
C LEU A 292 12.85 7.71 -7.75
N GLN A 293 13.35 6.85 -8.64
CA GLN A 293 14.30 7.27 -9.67
C GLN A 293 13.65 8.17 -10.71
N ALA A 294 12.41 7.88 -11.09
CA ALA A 294 11.65 8.68 -12.04
C ALA A 294 11.39 10.09 -11.49
N THR A 295 10.94 10.21 -10.24
CA THR A 295 10.63 11.50 -9.59
C THR A 295 11.89 12.29 -9.21
N SER A 296 12.98 11.63 -8.79
CA SER A 296 14.25 12.31 -8.50
C SER A 296 14.93 12.92 -9.73
N LYS A 297 14.67 12.40 -10.93
CA LYS A 297 15.08 13.08 -12.18
C LYS A 297 14.31 14.39 -12.35
N THR A 298 13.01 14.39 -12.07
CA THR A 298 12.16 15.57 -12.20
C THR A 298 12.55 16.67 -11.21
N SER A 299 12.82 16.33 -9.95
CA SER A 299 13.27 17.32 -8.96
C SER A 299 14.60 17.99 -9.36
N LYS A 300 15.53 17.23 -9.97
CA LYS A 300 16.78 17.77 -10.53
C LYS A 300 16.58 18.65 -11.76
N LEU A 301 15.56 18.38 -12.58
CA LEU A 301 15.21 19.20 -13.75
C LEU A 301 14.58 20.52 -13.31
N LEU A 302 13.63 20.46 -12.36
CA LEU A 302 12.99 21.64 -11.77
C LEU A 302 14.01 22.57 -11.08
N ALA A 303 14.94 22.01 -10.31
CA ALA A 303 16.00 22.80 -9.67
C ALA A 303 16.98 23.48 -10.66
N ARG A 304 17.01 23.04 -11.92
CA ARG A 304 17.77 23.71 -13.00
C ARG A 304 16.98 24.82 -13.68
N GLU A 305 15.66 24.68 -13.78
CA GLU A 305 14.79 25.69 -14.41
C GLU A 305 14.56 26.90 -13.50
N THR A 306 14.53 26.74 -12.17
CA THR A 306 14.38 27.83 -11.20
C THR A 306 15.66 28.63 -10.94
N LYS A 307 16.74 28.38 -11.70
CA LYS A 307 18.06 29.03 -11.52
C LYS A 307 18.36 30.14 -12.53
N TYR A 308 17.37 30.58 -13.30
CA TYR A 308 17.42 31.71 -14.22
C TYR A 308 16.35 32.73 -13.86
#